data_AF-A0A7X9LBN8-F1
#
_entry.id   AF-A0A7X9LBN8-F1
#
_cell.length_a   1.000
_cell.length_b   1.000
_cell.length_c   1.000
_cell.angle_alpha   90.00
_cell.angle_beta   90.00
_cell.angle_gamma   90.00
#
_symmetry.space_group_name_H-M   'P 1'
#
loop_
_entity.id
_entity.type
_entity.pdbx_description
1 polymer ?
#
loop_
_entity_poly.entity_id
_entity_poly.type
_entity_poly.pdbx_seq_one_letter_code
_entity_poly.pdbx_strand_id
1 'polypeptide(L)'
;MTAFSLPALTLATSCPRDADVVVFGVAESSGTPVLVGVPDELDQRTAKQFGQPLLAVARGLGADAKPGSTTVLPGADGSRLIAVGLGEADVTPEQVRRAAGNGVRAAAGLNAERPLRVAICLDAVEPEVVKGAAEGALLGAYSFVKVSGREPKEAIASVTVVSSSGKPEARRAIETARTVAAAVCLARDWVNTPANVLYPETFADAARAAVKGTKIEVEVLDEKALERGGYGGLLAVGGGSSHGPRLVRFDYAPRGAKAHLALVGKGITFDTGGLNLKTSDGMYTMKSDMAGAAAVLAATRTIAQLGLKVRVTSYAAMAENMPSGTAYRPSD
;
A
#
# COMPACT_ATOMS: atom_id res chain seq x y z
N MET A 1 15.56 -5.54 -7.57
CA MET A 1 14.60 -6.48 -6.95
C MET A 1 13.36 -5.72 -6.54
N THR A 2 12.32 -5.68 -7.36
CA THR A 2 10.96 -5.33 -6.88
C THR A 2 10.40 -6.59 -6.23
N ALA A 3 10.18 -6.57 -4.92
CA ALA A 3 10.03 -7.79 -4.12
C ALA A 3 8.70 -7.87 -3.36
N PHE A 4 7.70 -7.11 -3.81
CA PHE A 4 6.29 -7.37 -3.53
C PHE A 4 5.61 -7.86 -4.82
N SER A 5 4.69 -8.81 -4.66
CA SER A 5 3.77 -9.27 -5.70
C SER A 5 2.39 -8.71 -5.37
N LEU A 6 1.73 -8.07 -6.33
CA LEU A 6 0.33 -7.68 -6.21
C LEU A 6 -0.52 -8.70 -6.96
N PRO A 7 -1.68 -9.10 -6.42
CA PRO A 7 -2.56 -10.02 -7.13
C PRO A 7 -3.05 -9.41 -8.45
N ALA A 8 -3.44 -10.27 -9.39
CA ALA A 8 -4.07 -9.81 -10.61
C ALA A 8 -5.36 -9.03 -10.26
N LEU A 9 -5.51 -7.82 -10.82
CA LEU A 9 -6.67 -6.97 -10.59
C LEU A 9 -7.49 -6.81 -11.87
N THR A 10 -8.78 -7.15 -11.79
CA THR A 10 -9.75 -7.08 -12.88
C THR A 10 -11.03 -6.34 -12.47
N LEU A 11 -11.78 -5.88 -13.46
CA LEU A 11 -13.10 -5.27 -13.31
C LEU A 11 -14.14 -6.16 -13.98
N ALA A 12 -15.25 -6.44 -13.30
CA ALA A 12 -16.36 -7.22 -13.85
C ALA A 12 -17.71 -6.55 -13.55
N THR A 13 -18.69 -6.77 -14.42
CA THR A 13 -20.06 -6.27 -14.25
C THR A 13 -20.92 -7.13 -13.33
N SER A 14 -20.44 -8.33 -12.99
CA SER A 14 -21.11 -9.28 -12.11
C SER A 14 -20.07 -10.06 -11.32
N CYS A 15 -20.47 -10.59 -10.17
CA CYS A 15 -19.61 -11.46 -9.36
C CYS A 15 -19.16 -12.69 -10.16
N PRO A 16 -17.85 -12.98 -10.26
CA PRO A 16 -17.35 -14.18 -10.91
C PRO A 16 -17.86 -15.44 -10.21
N ARG A 17 -18.31 -16.43 -10.99
CA ARG A 17 -18.80 -17.72 -10.45
C ARG A 17 -17.71 -18.57 -9.81
N ASP A 18 -16.47 -18.29 -10.17
CA ASP A 18 -15.28 -18.99 -9.70
C ASP A 18 -14.60 -18.26 -8.53
N ALA A 19 -15.20 -17.20 -7.98
CA ALA A 19 -14.67 -16.53 -6.80
C ALA A 19 -14.65 -17.50 -5.60
N ASP A 20 -13.49 -17.63 -4.95
CA ASP A 20 -13.35 -18.45 -3.74
C ASP A 20 -13.85 -17.68 -2.50
N VAL A 21 -13.76 -16.34 -2.56
CA VAL A 21 -14.23 -15.42 -1.53
C VAL A 21 -15.05 -14.28 -2.14
N VAL A 22 -16.20 -13.96 -1.56
CA VAL A 22 -17.02 -12.80 -1.91
C VAL A 22 -17.05 -11.82 -0.73
N VAL A 23 -16.56 -10.60 -0.94
CA VAL A 23 -16.59 -9.52 0.04
C VAL A 23 -17.80 -8.63 -0.24
N PHE A 24 -18.66 -8.43 0.75
CA PHE A 24 -19.84 -7.56 0.67
C PHE A 24 -19.96 -6.66 1.90
N GLY A 25 -20.69 -5.56 1.75
CA GLY A 25 -20.80 -4.53 2.77
C GLY A 25 -21.96 -4.73 3.75
N VAL A 26 -21.75 -4.30 4.98
CA VAL A 26 -22.81 -4.02 5.96
C VAL A 26 -22.74 -2.55 6.32
N ALA A 27 -23.86 -1.84 6.16
CA ALA A 27 -23.98 -0.42 6.47
C ALA A 27 -25.20 -0.17 7.35
N GLU A 28 -25.30 1.03 7.91
CA GLU A 28 -26.51 1.53 8.58
C GLU A 28 -27.25 2.50 7.67
N SER A 29 -28.57 2.33 7.61
CA SER A 29 -29.50 3.26 6.95
C SER A 29 -30.63 3.56 7.92
N SER A 30 -30.71 4.81 8.39
CA SER A 30 -31.72 5.24 9.36
C SER A 30 -31.77 4.35 10.62
N GLY A 31 -30.61 3.95 11.14
CA GLY A 31 -30.48 3.09 12.32
C GLY A 31 -30.80 1.61 12.07
N THR A 32 -31.06 1.21 10.83
CA THR A 32 -31.29 -0.19 10.45
C THR A 32 -30.11 -0.71 9.65
N PRO A 33 -29.52 -1.86 10.03
CA PRO A 33 -28.48 -2.50 9.24
C PRO A 33 -29.00 -2.91 7.86
N VAL A 34 -28.22 -2.64 6.82
CA VAL A 34 -28.51 -3.01 5.43
C VAL A 34 -27.27 -3.64 4.79
N LEU A 35 -27.51 -4.48 3.78
CA LEU A 35 -26.44 -5.06 2.97
C LEU A 35 -26.12 -4.15 1.79
N VAL A 36 -24.84 -4.05 1.43
CA VAL A 36 -24.35 -3.25 0.31
C VAL A 36 -23.57 -4.13 -0.66
N GLY A 37 -23.90 -4.04 -1.94
CA GLY A 37 -23.19 -4.74 -3.01
C GLY A 37 -23.36 -6.26 -3.01
N VAL A 38 -24.41 -6.81 -2.40
CA VAL A 38 -24.66 -8.25 -2.41
C VAL A 38 -25.11 -8.72 -3.80
N PRO A 39 -24.48 -9.75 -4.40
CA PRO A 39 -24.97 -10.32 -5.66
C PRO A 39 -26.40 -10.87 -5.53
N ASP A 40 -27.26 -10.63 -6.52
CA ASP A 40 -28.71 -10.91 -6.48
C ASP A 40 -29.08 -12.32 -6.02
N GLU A 41 -28.32 -13.33 -6.47
CA GLU A 41 -28.59 -14.73 -6.14
C GLU A 41 -28.10 -15.13 -4.74
N LEU A 42 -27.20 -14.36 -4.12
CA LEU A 42 -26.51 -14.77 -2.89
C LEU A 42 -27.45 -14.78 -1.68
N ASP A 43 -28.31 -13.77 -1.56
CA ASP A 43 -29.31 -13.71 -0.48
C ASP A 43 -30.32 -14.85 -0.61
N GLN A 44 -30.82 -15.11 -1.83
CA GLN A 44 -31.77 -16.19 -2.12
C GLN A 44 -31.18 -17.57 -1.81
N ARG A 45 -29.92 -17.83 -2.20
CA ARG A 45 -29.22 -19.08 -1.89
C ARG A 45 -29.01 -19.25 -0.39
N THR A 46 -28.66 -18.17 0.31
CA THR A 46 -28.47 -18.18 1.77
C THR A 46 -29.79 -18.47 2.49
N ALA A 47 -30.88 -17.82 2.08
CA ALA A 47 -32.22 -18.06 2.61
C ALA A 47 -32.68 -19.51 2.40
N LYS A 48 -32.41 -20.09 1.23
CA LYS A 48 -32.72 -21.50 0.96
C LYS A 48 -31.93 -22.47 1.83
N GLN A 49 -30.64 -22.19 2.07
CA GLN A 49 -29.74 -23.07 2.82
C GLN A 49 -29.94 -22.98 4.33
N PHE A 50 -30.12 -21.76 4.86
CA PHE A 50 -30.13 -21.49 6.30
C PHE A 50 -31.52 -21.12 6.84
N GLY A 51 -32.54 -21.00 5.98
CA GLY A 51 -33.89 -20.62 6.37
C GLY A 51 -34.04 -19.15 6.81
N GLN A 52 -33.01 -18.33 6.61
CA GLN A 52 -32.96 -16.92 7.01
C GLN A 52 -32.26 -16.06 5.95
N PRO A 53 -32.66 -14.79 5.77
CA PRO A 53 -31.95 -13.85 4.88
C PRO A 53 -30.48 -13.69 5.27
N LEU A 54 -29.61 -13.38 4.30
CA LEU A 54 -28.18 -13.21 4.49
C LEU A 54 -27.84 -12.19 5.57
N LEU A 55 -28.60 -11.10 5.67
CA LEU A 55 -28.38 -10.09 6.71
C LEU A 55 -28.58 -10.68 8.11
N ALA A 56 -29.62 -11.49 8.32
CA ALA A 56 -29.90 -12.11 9.60
C ALA A 56 -28.79 -13.10 9.99
N VAL A 57 -28.34 -13.92 9.03
CA VAL A 57 -27.21 -14.84 9.23
C VAL A 57 -25.92 -14.05 9.54
N ALA A 58 -25.64 -12.99 8.78
CA ALA A 58 -24.48 -12.11 8.98
C ALA A 58 -24.46 -11.50 10.37
N ARG A 59 -25.57 -10.88 10.80
CA ARG A 59 -25.70 -10.28 12.13
C ARG A 59 -25.61 -11.33 13.25
N GLY A 60 -26.20 -12.51 13.05
CA GLY A 60 -26.13 -13.62 14.00
C GLY A 60 -24.71 -14.13 14.23
N LEU A 61 -23.82 -14.02 13.23
CA LEU A 61 -22.39 -14.33 13.34
C LEU A 61 -21.52 -13.11 13.70
N GLY A 62 -22.12 -11.98 14.06
CA GLY A 62 -21.41 -10.80 14.55
C GLY A 62 -20.95 -9.81 13.46
N ALA A 63 -21.47 -9.88 12.23
CA ALA A 63 -21.24 -8.84 11.24
C ALA A 63 -21.80 -7.50 11.74
N ASP A 64 -21.07 -6.42 11.50
CA ASP A 64 -21.41 -5.10 12.03
C ASP A 64 -21.14 -3.99 11.01
N ALA A 65 -21.94 -2.92 11.04
CA ALA A 65 -21.74 -1.79 10.14
C ALA A 65 -20.49 -0.99 10.52
N LYS A 66 -19.97 -1.08 11.74
CA LYS A 66 -18.80 -0.32 12.21
C LYS A 66 -17.60 -0.46 11.26
N PRO A 67 -17.04 0.66 10.76
CA PRO A 67 -15.83 0.63 9.93
C PRO A 67 -14.70 -0.16 10.59
N GLY A 68 -14.11 -1.09 9.84
CA GLY A 68 -13.06 -1.97 10.35
C GLY A 68 -13.55 -3.35 10.80
N SER A 69 -14.86 -3.56 10.94
CA SER A 69 -15.41 -4.89 11.22
C SER A 69 -15.22 -5.83 10.01
N THR A 70 -15.00 -7.11 10.30
CA THR A 70 -14.96 -8.18 9.31
C THR A 70 -15.55 -9.45 9.91
N THR A 71 -16.49 -10.09 9.22
CA THR A 71 -17.08 -11.36 9.64
C THR A 71 -17.07 -12.34 8.49
N VAL A 72 -16.56 -13.55 8.74
CA VAL A 72 -16.48 -14.62 7.74
C VAL A 72 -17.69 -15.54 7.88
N LEU A 73 -18.33 -15.86 6.76
CA LEU A 73 -19.51 -16.71 6.68
C LEU A 73 -19.32 -17.82 5.65
N PRO A 74 -19.94 -18.99 5.84
CA PRO A 74 -20.02 -20.01 4.80
C PRO A 74 -20.94 -19.56 3.67
N GLY A 75 -20.50 -19.69 2.42
CA GLY A 75 -21.34 -19.58 1.23
C GLY A 75 -22.07 -20.89 0.95
N ALA A 76 -23.27 -20.81 0.35
CA ALA A 76 -24.11 -21.96 0.07
C ALA A 76 -23.52 -22.94 -0.98
N ASP A 77 -22.55 -22.49 -1.76
CA ASP A 77 -21.84 -23.24 -2.81
C ASP A 77 -20.41 -23.65 -2.42
N GLY A 78 -20.07 -23.55 -1.13
CA GLY A 78 -18.72 -23.83 -0.62
C GLY A 78 -17.74 -22.67 -0.78
N SER A 79 -18.17 -21.52 -1.35
CA SER A 79 -17.43 -20.27 -1.26
C SER A 79 -17.40 -19.72 0.17
N ARG A 80 -16.57 -18.71 0.41
CA ARG A 80 -16.50 -18.00 1.70
C ARG A 80 -17.02 -16.59 1.48
N LEU A 81 -17.91 -16.12 2.35
CA LEU A 81 -18.38 -14.75 2.29
C LEU A 81 -17.72 -13.94 3.40
N ILE A 82 -17.39 -12.69 3.13
CA ILE A 82 -16.83 -11.77 4.12
C ILE A 82 -17.68 -10.52 4.15
N ALA A 83 -18.40 -10.33 5.25
CA ALA A 83 -19.10 -9.09 5.55
C ALA A 83 -18.10 -8.07 6.09
N VAL A 84 -18.09 -6.86 5.54
CA VAL A 84 -17.24 -5.75 6.00
C VAL A 84 -18.08 -4.53 6.38
N GLY A 85 -17.75 -3.90 7.50
CA GLY A 85 -18.47 -2.70 7.96
C GLY A 85 -18.10 -1.45 7.17
N LEU A 86 -19.10 -0.73 6.68
CA LEU A 86 -18.98 0.49 5.87
C LEU A 86 -19.30 1.78 6.64
N GLY A 87 -19.94 1.68 7.81
CA GLY A 87 -20.56 2.79 8.53
C GLY A 87 -21.94 3.06 7.97
N GLU A 88 -22.20 4.30 7.59
CA GLU A 88 -23.44 4.72 6.94
C GLU A 88 -23.56 4.20 5.50
N ALA A 89 -24.79 4.10 4.99
CA ALA A 89 -25.09 3.61 3.64
C ALA A 89 -24.57 4.52 2.51
N ASP A 90 -24.42 5.82 2.76
CA ASP A 90 -23.78 6.74 1.82
C ASP A 90 -22.25 6.63 1.92
N VAL A 91 -21.68 5.74 1.13
CA VAL A 91 -20.27 5.35 1.25
C VAL A 91 -19.34 6.27 0.46
N THR A 92 -18.33 6.80 1.14
CA THR A 92 -17.24 7.53 0.49
C THR A 92 -16.22 6.58 -0.15
N PRO A 93 -15.44 7.05 -1.15
CA PRO A 93 -14.33 6.28 -1.71
C PRO A 93 -13.33 5.75 -0.67
N GLU A 94 -13.08 6.52 0.40
CA GLU A 94 -12.16 6.10 1.48
C GLU A 94 -12.76 5.01 2.38
N GLN A 95 -14.07 5.08 2.68
CA GLN A 95 -14.75 3.98 3.40
C GLN A 95 -14.68 2.68 2.59
N VAL A 96 -14.99 2.74 1.30
CA VAL A 96 -14.91 1.57 0.41
C VAL A 96 -13.48 1.05 0.29
N ARG A 97 -12.49 1.95 0.21
CA ARG A 97 -11.06 1.58 0.21
C ARG A 97 -10.67 0.81 1.48
N ARG A 98 -11.05 1.30 2.66
CA ARG A 98 -10.77 0.61 3.92
C ARG A 98 -11.49 -0.73 4.00
N ALA A 99 -12.77 -0.76 3.66
CA ALA A 99 -13.58 -1.98 3.69
C ALA A 99 -13.05 -3.07 2.75
N ALA A 100 -12.70 -2.71 1.50
CA ALA A 100 -12.09 -3.63 0.55
C ALA A 100 -10.74 -4.16 1.07
N GLY A 101 -9.89 -3.30 1.64
CA GLY A 101 -8.62 -3.71 2.23
C GLY A 101 -8.77 -4.65 3.43
N ASN A 102 -9.75 -4.40 4.29
CA ASN A 102 -10.07 -5.28 5.42
C ASN A 102 -10.61 -6.63 4.93
N GLY A 103 -11.50 -6.62 3.95
CA GLY A 103 -12.05 -7.84 3.35
C GLY A 103 -10.98 -8.71 2.70
N VAL A 104 -10.08 -8.13 1.90
CA VAL A 104 -8.97 -8.88 1.30
C VAL A 104 -7.97 -9.36 2.35
N ARG A 105 -7.68 -8.57 3.38
CA ARG A 105 -6.81 -9.00 4.48
C ARG A 105 -7.42 -10.18 5.25
N ALA A 106 -8.72 -10.13 5.54
CA ALA A 106 -9.45 -11.23 6.15
C ALA A 106 -9.40 -12.47 5.26
N ALA A 107 -9.61 -12.32 3.95
CA ALA A 107 -9.47 -13.41 2.98
C ALA A 107 -8.06 -14.02 2.98
N ALA A 108 -7.01 -13.19 3.01
CA ALA A 108 -5.62 -13.63 3.03
C ALA A 108 -5.26 -14.39 4.33
N GLY A 109 -5.96 -14.13 5.42
CA GLY A 109 -5.83 -14.85 6.69
C GLY A 109 -6.55 -16.20 6.74
N LEU A 110 -7.35 -16.54 5.73
CA LEU A 110 -8.04 -17.83 5.69
C LEU A 110 -7.07 -18.96 5.34
N ASN A 111 -7.27 -20.10 5.99
CA ASN A 111 -6.58 -21.31 5.59
C ASN A 111 -7.06 -21.75 4.20
N ALA A 112 -6.11 -21.84 3.27
CA ALA A 112 -6.35 -22.28 1.91
C ALA A 112 -5.12 -23.04 1.38
N GLU A 113 -5.38 -24.10 0.63
CA GLU A 113 -4.37 -24.93 -0.03
C GLU A 113 -3.71 -24.22 -1.22
N ARG A 114 -4.43 -23.29 -1.84
CA ARG A 114 -3.98 -22.45 -2.96
C ARG A 114 -4.30 -20.98 -2.69
N PRO A 115 -3.65 -20.04 -3.41
CA PRO A 115 -4.02 -18.62 -3.35
C PRO A 115 -5.49 -18.39 -3.76
N LEU A 116 -6.20 -17.52 -3.04
CA LEU A 116 -7.64 -17.30 -3.21
C LEU A 116 -7.95 -16.26 -4.30
N ARG A 117 -9.05 -16.47 -5.02
CA ARG A 117 -9.67 -15.47 -5.91
C ARG A 117 -10.77 -14.74 -5.15
N VAL A 118 -10.65 -13.42 -5.06
CA VAL A 118 -11.54 -12.58 -4.24
C VAL A 118 -12.38 -11.66 -5.13
N ALA A 119 -13.70 -11.68 -4.94
CA ALA A 119 -14.62 -10.71 -5.53
C ALA A 119 -14.95 -9.61 -4.51
N ILE A 120 -14.82 -8.35 -4.90
CA ILE A 120 -15.16 -7.18 -4.08
C ILE A 120 -16.48 -6.60 -4.60
N CYS A 121 -17.54 -6.80 -3.84
CA CYS A 121 -18.90 -6.40 -4.19
C CYS A 121 -19.37 -5.35 -3.16
N LEU A 122 -18.97 -4.09 -3.35
CA LEU A 122 -19.23 -2.98 -2.42
C LEU A 122 -19.99 -1.82 -3.12
N ASP A 123 -20.80 -2.16 -4.11
CA ASP A 123 -21.57 -1.21 -4.93
C ASP A 123 -20.72 -0.06 -5.51
N ALA A 124 -19.55 -0.41 -6.03
CA ALA A 124 -18.60 0.54 -6.57
C ALA A 124 -19.03 1.01 -7.96
N VAL A 125 -19.99 1.94 -8.06
CA VAL A 125 -20.51 2.44 -9.34
C VAL A 125 -19.67 3.59 -9.89
N GLU A 126 -19.37 4.58 -9.05
CA GLU A 126 -18.64 5.78 -9.45
C GLU A 126 -17.13 5.51 -9.61
N PRO A 127 -16.44 6.13 -10.59
CA PRO A 127 -15.02 5.85 -10.86
C PRO A 127 -14.10 6.00 -9.64
N GLU A 128 -14.33 7.00 -8.79
CA GLU A 128 -13.53 7.18 -7.56
C GLU A 128 -13.81 6.08 -6.52
N VAL A 129 -15.03 5.55 -6.46
CA VAL A 129 -15.38 4.43 -5.57
C VAL A 129 -14.76 3.12 -6.10
N VAL A 130 -14.78 2.89 -7.42
CA VAL A 130 -14.07 1.77 -8.08
C VAL A 130 -12.58 1.82 -7.77
N LYS A 131 -11.98 3.02 -7.89
CA LYS A 131 -10.57 3.23 -7.54
C LYS A 131 -10.32 2.93 -6.06
N GLY A 132 -11.17 3.43 -5.16
CA GLY A 132 -11.10 3.16 -3.73
C GLY A 132 -11.11 1.65 -3.43
N ALA A 133 -12.10 0.92 -3.95
CA ALA A 133 -12.21 -0.53 -3.80
C ALA A 133 -10.95 -1.26 -4.30
N ALA A 134 -10.47 -0.89 -5.49
CA ALA A 134 -9.29 -1.47 -6.11
C ALA A 134 -8.00 -1.22 -5.31
N GLU A 135 -7.75 0.03 -4.92
CA GLU A 135 -6.58 0.40 -4.11
C GLU A 135 -6.63 -0.31 -2.75
N GLY A 136 -7.79 -0.31 -2.11
CA GLY A 136 -8.04 -0.97 -0.84
C GLY A 136 -7.70 -2.45 -0.90
N ALA A 137 -8.30 -3.14 -1.88
CA ALA A 137 -8.11 -4.56 -2.09
C ALA A 137 -6.63 -4.93 -2.34
N LEU A 138 -5.94 -4.21 -3.23
CA LEU A 138 -4.52 -4.43 -3.51
C LEU A 138 -3.64 -4.20 -2.26
N LEU A 139 -3.91 -3.14 -1.50
CA LEU A 139 -3.17 -2.83 -0.28
C LEU A 139 -3.50 -3.77 0.88
N GLY A 140 -4.68 -4.38 0.88
CA GLY A 140 -5.08 -5.45 1.80
C GLY A 140 -4.38 -6.78 1.53
N ALA A 141 -4.00 -7.03 0.26
CA ALA A 141 -3.23 -8.21 -0.14
C ALA A 141 -1.71 -8.09 0.12
N TYR A 142 -1.20 -6.88 0.38
CA TYR A 142 0.23 -6.68 0.62
C TYR A 142 0.72 -7.46 1.85
N SER A 143 1.81 -8.20 1.67
CA SER A 143 2.54 -8.88 2.72
C SER A 143 4.04 -8.68 2.56
N PHE A 144 4.75 -8.42 3.65
CA PHE A 144 6.20 -8.26 3.66
C PHE A 144 6.88 -9.55 4.09
N VAL A 145 7.70 -10.12 3.20
CA VAL A 145 8.23 -11.50 3.29
C VAL A 145 9.74 -11.60 3.11
N LYS A 146 10.44 -10.51 2.76
CA LYS A 146 11.85 -10.54 2.31
C LYS A 146 12.86 -11.07 3.32
N VAL A 147 12.49 -11.10 4.60
CA VAL A 147 13.40 -11.43 5.72
C VAL A 147 12.96 -12.71 6.43
N SER A 148 11.88 -13.35 5.98
CA SER A 148 11.55 -14.68 6.46
C SER A 148 12.34 -15.71 5.66
N GLY A 149 13.00 -16.66 6.33
CA GLY A 149 13.57 -17.86 5.67
C GLY A 149 12.52 -18.81 5.08
N ARG A 150 11.28 -18.33 4.88
CA ARG A 150 10.14 -19.04 4.31
C ARG A 150 9.83 -18.43 2.95
N GLU A 151 9.46 -19.25 1.99
CA GLU A 151 8.96 -18.75 0.72
C GLU A 151 7.70 -17.89 0.94
N PRO A 152 7.56 -16.77 0.21
CA PRO A 152 6.34 -15.98 0.21
C PRO A 152 5.14 -16.85 -0.17
N LYS A 153 4.20 -17.06 0.76
CA LYS A 153 2.90 -17.63 0.40
C LYS A 153 2.04 -16.52 -0.20
N GLU A 154 1.83 -16.56 -1.51
CA GLU A 154 0.81 -15.73 -2.15
C GLU A 154 -0.56 -16.19 -1.64
N ALA A 155 -1.17 -15.42 -0.74
CA ALA A 155 -2.46 -15.80 -0.16
C ALA A 155 -3.63 -15.50 -1.11
N ILE A 156 -3.46 -14.50 -1.97
CA ILE A 156 -4.48 -14.00 -2.92
C ILE A 156 -3.90 -14.10 -4.33
N ALA A 157 -4.54 -14.88 -5.21
CA ALA A 157 -4.15 -14.97 -6.63
C ALA A 157 -4.67 -13.76 -7.41
N SER A 158 -5.94 -13.41 -7.22
CA SER A 158 -6.60 -12.35 -7.96
C SER A 158 -7.68 -11.67 -7.14
N VAL A 159 -7.94 -10.42 -7.51
CA VAL A 159 -9.01 -9.57 -7.01
C VAL A 159 -9.84 -9.12 -8.22
N THR A 160 -11.14 -9.33 -8.16
CA THR A 160 -12.10 -8.73 -9.09
C THR A 160 -12.93 -7.69 -8.37
N VAL A 161 -12.86 -6.43 -8.81
CA VAL A 161 -13.81 -5.41 -8.38
C VAL A 161 -15.08 -5.57 -9.21
N VAL A 162 -16.22 -5.73 -8.53
CA VAL A 162 -17.53 -5.85 -9.17
C VAL A 162 -18.19 -4.46 -9.19
N SER A 163 -18.53 -4.01 -10.38
CA SER A 163 -19.16 -2.71 -10.62
C SER A 163 -20.20 -2.84 -11.72
N SER A 164 -21.42 -2.36 -11.49
CA SER A 164 -22.45 -2.26 -12.54
C SER A 164 -22.03 -1.33 -13.69
N SER A 165 -20.99 -0.51 -13.50
CA SER A 165 -20.42 0.40 -14.50
C SER A 165 -19.29 -0.28 -15.28
N GLY A 166 -19.60 -0.79 -16.47
CA GLY A 166 -18.60 -1.28 -17.44
C GLY A 166 -17.85 -0.18 -18.21
N LYS A 167 -18.01 1.09 -17.81
CA LYS A 167 -17.60 2.27 -18.58
C LYS A 167 -16.07 2.42 -18.68
N PRO A 168 -15.55 3.09 -19.73
CA PRO A 168 -14.11 3.34 -19.88
C PRO A 168 -13.44 4.01 -18.67
N GLU A 169 -14.16 4.86 -17.96
CA GLU A 169 -13.70 5.59 -16.77
C GLU A 169 -13.39 4.64 -15.60
N ALA A 170 -14.23 3.63 -15.38
CA ALA A 170 -13.99 2.61 -14.35
C ALA A 170 -12.75 1.77 -14.66
N ARG A 171 -12.48 1.47 -15.94
CA ARG A 171 -11.23 0.80 -16.35
C ARG A 171 -10.00 1.67 -16.08
N ARG A 172 -10.07 2.98 -16.34
CA ARG A 172 -8.99 3.93 -16.02
C ARG A 172 -8.77 4.04 -14.51
N ALA A 173 -9.84 4.00 -13.72
CA ALA A 173 -9.77 3.99 -12.26
C ALA A 173 -8.99 2.76 -11.74
N ILE A 174 -9.24 1.58 -12.31
CA ILE A 174 -8.52 0.32 -11.99
C ILE A 174 -7.03 0.42 -12.31
N GLU A 175 -6.65 0.92 -13.48
CA GLU A 175 -5.23 1.08 -13.84
C GLU A 175 -4.51 2.13 -12.96
N THR A 176 -5.21 3.20 -12.62
CA THR A 176 -4.70 4.22 -11.70
C THR A 176 -4.48 3.60 -10.31
N ALA A 177 -5.48 2.87 -9.80
CA ALA A 177 -5.40 2.17 -8.52
C ALA A 177 -4.24 1.18 -8.48
N ARG A 178 -4.04 0.39 -9.56
CA ARG A 178 -2.94 -0.56 -9.70
C ARG A 178 -1.58 0.14 -9.57
N THR A 179 -1.41 1.25 -10.28
CA THR A 179 -0.16 2.02 -10.29
C THR A 179 0.11 2.64 -8.92
N VAL A 180 -0.89 3.26 -8.30
CA VAL A 180 -0.78 3.89 -6.97
C VAL A 180 -0.51 2.85 -5.89
N ALA A 181 -1.24 1.73 -5.89
CA ALA A 181 -1.03 0.65 -4.91
C ALA A 181 0.38 0.06 -5.02
N ALA A 182 0.90 -0.14 -6.24
CA ALA A 182 2.27 -0.59 -6.44
C ALA A 182 3.30 0.40 -5.88
N ALA A 183 3.06 1.71 -6.01
CA ALA A 183 3.94 2.73 -5.44
C ALA A 183 3.96 2.69 -3.91
N VAL A 184 2.78 2.57 -3.30
CA VAL A 184 2.64 2.45 -1.84
C VAL A 184 3.30 1.17 -1.34
N CYS A 185 3.13 0.05 -2.04
CA CYS A 185 3.79 -1.21 -1.67
C CYS A 185 5.30 -1.13 -1.82
N LEU A 186 5.83 -0.44 -2.85
CA LEU A 186 7.27 -0.20 -3.00
C LEU A 186 7.83 0.60 -1.81
N ALA A 187 7.14 1.67 -1.42
CA ALA A 187 7.55 2.47 -0.27
C ALA A 187 7.49 1.65 1.03
N ARG A 188 6.43 0.87 1.25
CA ARG A 188 6.29 -0.05 2.39
C ARG A 188 7.39 -1.10 2.41
N ASP A 189 7.77 -1.62 1.25
CA ASP A 189 8.85 -2.59 1.10
C ASP A 189 10.17 -2.01 1.59
N TRP A 190 10.50 -0.78 1.19
CA TRP A 190 11.70 -0.10 1.68
C TRP A 190 11.62 0.15 3.19
N VAL A 191 10.51 0.73 3.68
CA VAL A 191 10.30 1.01 5.11
C VAL A 191 10.35 -0.23 5.99
N ASN A 192 9.83 -1.36 5.52
CA ASN A 192 9.82 -2.60 6.27
C ASN A 192 11.17 -3.34 6.24
N THR A 193 12.02 -3.05 5.24
CA THR A 193 13.34 -3.68 5.12
C THR A 193 14.21 -3.29 6.33
N PRO A 194 14.83 -4.26 7.02
CA PRO A 194 15.71 -3.98 8.15
C PRO A 194 16.86 -3.05 7.78
N ALA A 195 17.28 -2.19 8.72
CA ALA A 195 18.34 -1.20 8.49
C ALA A 195 19.69 -1.83 8.12
N ASN A 196 20.02 -3.01 8.66
CA ASN A 196 21.24 -3.74 8.30
C ASN A 196 21.25 -4.25 6.85
N VAL A 197 20.08 -4.25 6.17
CA VAL A 197 19.93 -4.61 4.75
C VAL A 197 19.76 -3.34 3.90
N LEU A 198 18.97 -2.36 4.37
CA LEU A 198 18.65 -1.11 3.67
C LEU A 198 19.27 0.12 4.36
N TYR A 199 20.58 0.25 4.28
CA TYR A 199 21.37 1.41 4.70
C TYR A 199 21.55 2.41 3.52
N PRO A 200 22.16 3.60 3.70
CA PRO A 200 22.09 4.68 2.70
C PRO A 200 22.52 4.29 1.27
N GLU A 201 23.60 3.52 1.14
CA GLU A 201 24.09 3.03 -0.16
C GLU A 201 23.11 2.04 -0.82
N THR A 202 22.69 1.00 -0.09
CA THR A 202 21.77 0.01 -0.67
C THR A 202 20.39 0.58 -0.93
N PHE A 203 19.97 1.60 -0.17
CA PHE A 203 18.74 2.34 -0.47
C PHE A 203 18.87 3.16 -1.75
N ALA A 204 19.99 3.86 -1.95
CA ALA A 204 20.25 4.60 -3.19
C ALA A 204 20.27 3.67 -4.42
N ASP A 205 20.90 2.49 -4.30
CA ASP A 205 20.91 1.47 -5.35
C ASP A 205 19.51 0.91 -5.62
N ALA A 206 18.73 0.61 -4.58
CA ALA A 206 17.36 0.15 -4.71
C ALA A 206 16.47 1.19 -5.39
N ALA A 207 16.64 2.47 -5.05
CA ALA A 207 15.93 3.59 -5.67
C ALA A 207 16.29 3.70 -7.17
N ARG A 208 17.59 3.70 -7.51
CA ARG A 208 18.06 3.72 -8.90
C ARG A 208 17.52 2.55 -9.71
N ALA A 209 17.54 1.35 -9.13
CA ALA A 209 17.00 0.15 -9.78
C ALA A 209 15.49 0.25 -10.03
N ALA A 210 14.73 0.86 -9.12
CA ALA A 210 13.27 0.96 -9.22
C ALA A 210 12.78 1.85 -10.37
N VAL A 211 13.63 2.77 -10.86
CA VAL A 211 13.31 3.70 -11.95
C VAL A 211 14.03 3.37 -13.26
N LYS A 212 14.76 2.25 -13.33
CA LYS A 212 15.41 1.79 -14.56
C LYS A 212 14.39 1.65 -15.70
N GLY A 213 14.70 2.22 -16.85
CA GLY A 213 13.82 2.21 -18.04
C GLY A 213 12.70 3.26 -18.02
N THR A 214 12.62 4.09 -16.98
CA THR A 214 11.73 5.27 -16.96
C THR A 214 12.43 6.50 -17.55
N LYS A 215 11.70 7.61 -17.67
CA LYS A 215 12.24 8.92 -18.11
C LYS A 215 12.80 9.76 -16.95
N ILE A 216 13.14 9.12 -15.84
CA ILE A 216 13.68 9.80 -14.65
C ILE A 216 15.20 9.79 -14.74
N GLU A 217 15.80 10.96 -14.66
CA GLU A 217 17.24 11.11 -14.47
C GLU A 217 17.57 10.89 -12.99
N VAL A 218 18.63 10.12 -12.72
CA VAL A 218 19.05 9.77 -11.35
C VAL A 218 20.47 10.22 -11.12
N GLU A 219 20.66 11.03 -10.09
CA GLU A 219 21.97 11.39 -9.54
C GLU A 219 22.07 10.89 -8.10
N VAL A 220 23.22 10.33 -7.75
CA VAL A 220 23.53 9.89 -6.38
C VAL A 220 24.86 10.52 -6.00
N LEU A 221 24.85 11.35 -4.96
CA LEU A 221 26.07 11.91 -4.38
C LEU A 221 26.52 11.02 -3.22
N ASP A 222 27.77 10.58 -3.28
CA ASP A 222 28.46 9.92 -2.19
C ASP A 222 29.09 10.93 -1.22
N GLU A 223 29.69 10.45 -0.13
CA GLU A 223 30.34 11.29 0.88
C GLU A 223 31.34 12.30 0.28
N LYS A 224 32.12 11.88 -0.72
CA LYS A 224 33.16 12.74 -1.31
C LYS A 224 32.54 13.84 -2.15
N ALA A 225 31.47 13.53 -2.89
CA ALA A 225 30.70 14.51 -3.63
C ALA A 225 29.96 15.47 -2.69
N LEU A 226 29.45 14.96 -1.57
CA LEU A 226 28.79 15.76 -0.53
C LEU A 226 29.78 16.72 0.15
N GLU A 227 31.01 16.27 0.44
CA GLU A 227 32.07 17.11 1.00
C GLU A 227 32.45 18.25 0.04
N ARG A 228 32.76 17.91 -1.22
CA ARG A 228 33.06 18.91 -2.26
C ARG A 228 31.91 19.90 -2.48
N GLY A 229 30.67 19.45 -2.30
CA GLY A 229 29.47 20.26 -2.45
C GLY A 229 29.09 21.08 -1.22
N GLY A 230 29.79 20.95 -0.10
CA GLY A 230 29.51 21.70 1.13
C GLY A 230 28.25 21.25 1.88
N TYR A 231 27.84 19.98 1.75
CA TYR A 231 26.64 19.43 2.39
C TYR A 231 26.87 19.06 3.87
N GLY A 232 27.41 20.01 4.66
CA GLY A 232 27.87 19.80 6.03
C GLY A 232 26.83 19.19 6.98
N GLY A 233 25.54 19.56 6.85
CA GLY A 233 24.49 19.01 7.70
C GLY A 233 24.27 17.50 7.49
N LEU A 234 24.27 17.03 6.24
CA LEU A 234 24.11 15.61 5.94
C LEU A 234 25.36 14.80 6.33
N LEU A 235 26.54 15.38 6.11
CA LEU A 235 27.82 14.80 6.52
C LEU A 235 27.92 14.66 8.04
N ALA A 236 27.49 15.67 8.80
CA ALA A 236 27.51 15.63 10.26
C ALA A 236 26.63 14.50 10.81
N VAL A 237 25.40 14.35 10.30
CA VAL A 237 24.48 13.28 10.73
C VAL A 237 25.02 11.90 10.34
N GLY A 238 25.52 11.73 9.11
CA GLY A 238 25.99 10.44 8.62
C GLY A 238 27.41 10.04 9.08
N GLY A 239 28.22 11.00 9.56
CA GLY A 239 29.62 10.79 9.93
C GLY A 239 29.81 9.85 11.13
N GLY A 240 28.75 9.57 11.89
CA GLY A 240 28.76 8.60 12.96
C GLY A 240 28.69 7.14 12.50
N SER A 241 28.25 6.86 11.27
CA SER A 241 28.06 5.50 10.76
C SER A 241 29.21 5.03 9.86
N SER A 242 29.46 3.72 9.85
CA SER A 242 30.30 3.08 8.83
C SER A 242 29.62 3.02 7.45
N HIS A 243 28.30 3.18 7.41
CA HIS A 243 27.50 3.32 6.19
C HIS A 243 27.32 4.81 5.85
N GLY A 244 28.33 5.40 5.22
CA GLY A 244 28.38 6.84 4.93
C GLY A 244 27.16 7.38 4.16
N PRO A 245 26.88 8.69 4.27
CA PRO A 245 25.66 9.28 3.74
C PRO A 245 25.58 9.27 2.21
N ARG A 246 24.36 9.39 1.69
CA ARG A 246 24.05 9.53 0.26
C ARG A 246 23.00 10.62 0.05
N LEU A 247 23.08 11.37 -1.04
CA LEU A 247 21.97 12.19 -1.52
C LEU A 247 21.49 11.65 -2.87
N VAL A 248 20.24 11.20 -2.92
CA VAL A 248 19.60 10.77 -4.17
C VAL A 248 18.76 11.92 -4.72
N ARG A 249 18.99 12.28 -5.98
CA ARG A 249 18.16 13.21 -6.75
C ARG A 249 17.51 12.49 -7.93
N PHE A 250 16.19 12.53 -8.00
CA PHE A 250 15.43 12.16 -9.20
C PHE A 250 14.97 13.43 -9.90
N ASP A 251 15.15 13.53 -11.22
CA ASP A 251 14.55 14.60 -12.04
C ASP A 251 13.68 14.00 -13.15
N TYR A 252 12.39 14.31 -13.12
CA TYR A 252 11.42 14.00 -14.17
C TYR A 252 10.98 15.30 -14.83
N ALA A 253 11.40 15.53 -16.07
CA ALA A 253 11.14 16.77 -16.80
C ALA A 253 10.45 16.49 -18.15
N PRO A 254 9.14 16.17 -18.17
CA PRO A 254 8.43 15.91 -19.40
C PRO A 254 8.23 17.19 -20.22
N ARG A 255 8.22 17.06 -21.55
CA ARG A 255 7.89 18.17 -22.45
C ARG A 255 6.49 18.72 -22.14
N GLY A 256 6.37 20.05 -22.12
CA GLY A 256 5.09 20.73 -21.86
C GLY A 256 4.66 20.75 -20.39
N ALA A 257 5.57 20.45 -19.45
CA ALA A 257 5.34 20.72 -18.04
C ALA A 257 5.09 22.22 -17.80
N LYS A 258 4.01 22.55 -17.10
CA LYS A 258 3.62 23.94 -16.77
C LYS A 258 4.02 24.37 -15.36
N ALA A 259 4.36 23.40 -14.51
CA ALA A 259 4.77 23.62 -13.12
C ALA A 259 5.95 22.71 -12.78
N HIS A 260 6.71 23.13 -11.79
CA HIS A 260 7.83 22.37 -11.22
C HIS A 260 7.59 22.16 -9.73
N LEU A 261 7.50 20.90 -9.33
CA LEU A 261 7.35 20.49 -7.94
C LEU A 261 8.70 19.96 -7.41
N ALA A 262 9.10 20.44 -6.23
CA ALA A 262 10.20 19.86 -5.47
C ALA A 262 9.63 19.00 -4.34
N LEU A 263 10.03 17.72 -4.27
CA LEU A 263 9.65 16.80 -3.20
C LEU A 263 10.89 16.43 -2.39
N VAL A 264 10.89 16.71 -1.09
CA VAL A 264 12.03 16.40 -0.21
C VAL A 264 11.60 15.39 0.83
N GLY A 265 12.31 14.27 0.90
CA GLY A 265 12.03 13.19 1.83
C GLY A 265 13.20 12.97 2.79
N LYS A 266 12.91 12.94 4.09
CA LYS A 266 13.85 12.50 5.13
C LYS A 266 14.24 11.03 4.88
N GLY A 267 15.53 10.74 4.82
CA GLY A 267 16.08 9.42 4.49
C GLY A 267 16.94 8.81 5.59
N ILE A 268 16.62 9.01 6.87
CA ILE A 268 17.38 8.41 7.96
C ILE A 268 17.07 6.90 8.04
N THR A 269 18.01 6.08 7.57
CA THR A 269 17.83 4.63 7.41
C THR A 269 17.78 3.89 8.75
N PHE A 270 18.45 4.43 9.76
CA PHE A 270 18.25 4.10 11.16
C PHE A 270 18.60 5.30 12.02
N ASP A 271 17.80 5.55 13.06
CA ASP A 271 18.00 6.66 14.00
C ASP A 271 18.16 6.13 15.43
N THR A 272 19.40 6.07 15.91
CA THR A 272 19.65 5.75 17.32
C THR A 272 19.43 6.96 18.23
N GLY A 273 19.34 8.17 17.68
CA GLY A 273 19.48 9.45 18.39
C GLY A 273 20.92 10.00 18.41
N GLY A 274 21.90 9.27 17.89
CA GLY A 274 23.31 9.66 17.95
C GLY A 274 23.86 9.55 19.38
N LEU A 275 24.65 10.53 19.82
CA LEU A 275 25.12 10.58 21.21
C LEU A 275 23.99 10.85 22.22
N ASN A 276 22.90 11.49 21.79
CA ASN A 276 21.65 11.58 22.54
C ASN A 276 20.80 10.33 22.31
N LEU A 277 21.32 9.20 22.79
CA LEU A 277 20.75 7.89 22.51
C LEU A 277 19.27 7.81 22.96
N LYS A 278 18.42 7.31 22.05
CA LYS A 278 17.02 7.01 22.35
C LYS A 278 16.90 5.89 23.37
N THR A 279 15.77 5.85 24.07
CA THR A 279 15.36 4.66 24.82
C THR A 279 15.12 3.49 23.86
N SER A 280 15.15 2.25 24.39
CA SER A 280 14.90 1.04 23.59
C SER A 280 13.57 1.10 22.84
N ASP A 281 12.49 1.50 23.51
CA ASP A 281 11.17 1.63 22.91
C ASP A 281 11.13 2.71 21.82
N GLY A 282 11.82 3.83 22.07
CA GLY A 282 11.94 4.91 21.09
C GLY A 282 12.76 4.53 19.85
N MET A 283 13.61 3.50 19.94
CA MET A 283 14.48 3.04 18.86
C MET A 283 13.87 1.90 18.03
N TYR A 284 12.96 1.11 18.61
CA TYR A 284 12.47 -0.16 18.05
C TYR A 284 11.96 -0.06 16.59
N THR A 285 11.29 1.04 16.24
CA THR A 285 10.72 1.26 14.91
C THR A 285 11.55 2.16 14.00
N MET A 286 12.73 2.63 14.42
CA MET A 286 13.48 3.69 13.74
C MET A 286 14.04 3.34 12.36
N LYS A 287 13.92 2.09 11.91
CA LYS A 287 14.07 1.76 10.47
C LYS A 287 13.08 2.51 9.58
N SER A 288 11.95 2.98 10.14
CA SER A 288 10.95 3.74 9.39
C SER A 288 11.26 5.23 9.26
N ASP A 289 12.36 5.72 9.82
CA ASP A 289 12.71 7.14 9.81
C ASP A 289 13.16 7.67 8.42
N MET A 290 13.19 6.76 7.44
CA MET A 290 13.39 7.01 6.01
C MET A 290 12.09 6.93 5.19
N ALA A 291 10.93 6.81 5.83
CA ALA A 291 9.64 6.69 5.14
C ALA A 291 9.31 7.90 4.25
N GLY A 292 9.79 9.09 4.62
CA GLY A 292 9.67 10.29 3.79
C GLY A 292 10.39 10.14 2.45
N ALA A 293 11.66 9.72 2.47
CA ALA A 293 12.44 9.41 1.28
C ALA A 293 11.79 8.32 0.43
N ALA A 294 11.32 7.24 1.06
CA ALA A 294 10.62 6.15 0.37
C ALA A 294 9.37 6.67 -0.37
N ALA A 295 8.56 7.49 0.29
CA ALA A 295 7.34 8.05 -0.27
C ALA A 295 7.61 8.98 -1.47
N VAL A 296 8.55 9.93 -1.34
CA VAL A 296 8.82 10.90 -2.43
C VAL A 296 9.44 10.24 -3.66
N LEU A 297 10.35 9.27 -3.48
CA LEU A 297 10.96 8.54 -4.59
C LEU A 297 9.94 7.65 -5.30
N ALA A 298 9.07 6.95 -4.56
CA ALA A 298 7.99 6.16 -5.13
C ALA A 298 6.94 7.03 -5.83
N ALA A 299 6.61 8.20 -5.27
CA ALA A 299 5.68 9.16 -5.89
C ALA A 299 6.21 9.66 -7.24
N THR A 300 7.49 10.04 -7.31
CA THR A 300 8.11 10.53 -8.56
C THR A 300 8.16 9.46 -9.64
N ARG A 301 8.47 8.20 -9.26
CA ARG A 301 8.32 7.05 -10.15
C ARG A 301 6.91 6.93 -10.72
N THR A 302 5.89 7.02 -9.87
CA THR A 302 4.48 6.92 -10.26
C THR A 302 4.04 8.07 -11.17
N ILE A 303 4.45 9.30 -10.86
CA ILE A 303 4.18 10.48 -11.68
C ILE A 303 4.74 10.30 -13.09
N ALA A 304 5.97 9.78 -13.21
CA ALA A 304 6.58 9.49 -14.50
C ALA A 304 5.89 8.34 -15.24
N GLN A 305 5.47 7.28 -14.53
CA GLN A 305 4.73 6.15 -15.11
C GLN A 305 3.36 6.55 -15.66
N LEU A 306 2.65 7.44 -14.95
CA LEU A 306 1.37 8.00 -15.40
C LEU A 306 1.54 9.06 -16.50
N GLY A 307 2.77 9.46 -16.81
CA GLY A 307 3.07 10.44 -17.87
C GLY A 307 2.50 11.83 -17.57
N LEU A 308 2.36 12.21 -16.30
CA LEU A 308 1.78 13.50 -15.93
C LEU A 308 2.65 14.65 -16.47
N LYS A 309 2.02 15.74 -16.90
CA LYS A 309 2.69 16.92 -17.48
C LYS A 309 3.12 17.93 -16.42
N VAL A 310 3.92 17.46 -15.46
CA VAL A 310 4.50 18.27 -14.38
C VAL A 310 5.98 17.89 -14.24
N ARG A 311 6.87 18.88 -14.08
CA ARG A 311 8.26 18.60 -13.74
C ARG A 311 8.34 18.29 -12.26
N VAL A 312 9.04 17.24 -11.89
CA VAL A 312 9.27 16.86 -10.49
C VAL A 312 10.74 16.62 -10.26
N THR A 313 11.32 17.33 -9.31
CA THR A 313 12.64 17.00 -8.77
C THR A 313 12.44 16.49 -7.35
N SER A 314 12.97 15.30 -7.04
CA SER A 314 12.91 14.73 -5.69
C SER A 314 14.29 14.59 -5.09
N TYR A 315 14.39 14.91 -3.81
CA TYR A 315 15.60 14.77 -3.02
C TYR A 315 15.34 13.84 -1.85
N ALA A 316 16.20 12.84 -1.69
CA ALA A 316 16.25 11.99 -0.52
C ALA A 316 17.65 12.08 0.10
N ALA A 317 17.75 12.84 1.18
CA ALA A 317 18.97 12.97 1.96
C ALA A 317 19.04 11.78 2.92
N MET A 318 19.96 10.85 2.64
CA MET A 318 20.06 9.56 3.31
C MET A 318 21.29 9.49 4.20
N ALA A 319 21.08 9.09 5.45
CA ALA A 319 22.13 8.87 6.42
C ALA A 319 21.70 7.79 7.42
N GLU A 320 22.63 7.36 8.25
CA GLU A 320 22.34 6.55 9.42
C GLU A 320 22.89 7.31 10.63
N ASN A 321 22.02 7.63 11.59
CA ASN A 321 22.40 8.40 12.78
C ASN A 321 22.84 7.43 13.86
N MET A 322 24.16 7.29 14.04
CA MET A 322 24.79 6.28 14.89
C MET A 322 25.70 6.92 15.94
N PRO A 323 25.80 6.35 17.16
CA PRO A 323 26.81 6.78 18.12
C PRO A 323 28.16 6.17 17.73
N SER A 324 29.20 6.98 17.65
CA SER A 324 30.57 6.51 17.42
C SER A 324 31.60 7.57 17.84
N GLY A 325 32.88 7.24 17.76
CA GLY A 325 33.97 8.20 18.00
C GLY A 325 34.05 9.31 16.94
N THR A 326 33.37 9.16 15.80
CA THR A 326 33.32 10.16 14.70
C THR A 326 31.98 10.88 14.62
N ALA A 327 31.03 10.58 15.51
CA ALA A 327 29.73 11.23 15.54
C ALA A 327 29.86 12.71 15.93
N TYR A 328 29.06 13.56 15.30
CA TYR A 328 28.87 14.93 15.76
C TYR A 328 28.27 14.95 17.18
N ARG A 329 28.51 16.06 17.89
CA ARG A 329 28.16 16.20 19.31
C ARG A 329 27.09 17.25 19.54
N PRO A 330 26.39 17.17 20.69
CA PRO A 330 25.61 18.31 21.17
C PRO A 330 26.49 19.55 21.25
N SER A 331 26.02 20.67 20.71
CA SER A 331 26.73 21.95 20.62
C SER A 331 27.83 22.07 19.54
N ASP A 332 28.01 21.07 18.66
CA ASP A 332 28.74 21.25 17.39
C ASP A 332 27.96 22.13 16.38
#